data_AF-A0A925FJL4-F1
#
_entry.id   AF-A0A925FJL4-F1
#
_cell.length_a   1.000
_cell.length_b   1.000
_cell.length_c   1.000
_cell.angle_alpha   90.00
_cell.angle_beta   90.00
_cell.angle_gamma   90.00
#
_symmetry.space_group_name_H-M   'P 1'
#
loop_
_entity.id
_entity.type
_entity.pdbx_description
1 polymer ?
#
loop_
_entity_poly.entity_id
_entity_poly.type
_entity_poly.pdbx_seq_one_letter_code
_entity_poly.pdbx_strand_id
1 'polypeptide(L)'
;MKKYVLKRDQSSLPERLTRYKSELNDEQFAVVTAQPKATLVVAGAGTGKTRAITYRVAYLIEQGVAPQRILLATFTNRASREMLRRVESLTGNQNVHKIWGGTFHRIANLMLRRHAVSIGFESNYSILDTEDANDFISVCIEEAAIDTTAKRFPKAEVIQNIISYANNTDLPIENVIIGKYPYFEMLTQQIKYVERIYVERKRERNVMDYDDLLLNLKRLLIEKPEIAPLYADQFQHILVDEYQDTNRLQADIIDLLAAKHRNVMVVGDDAQSIFAWRGAEFTNIYEFPKRYPEAQLFKLETNYRSTPEILGLANVSIAHNKRQFPKLLQAVKASRDFKPALVPCSDVEQQSVFVASRILELRDEGTNLEDIAV
;
A
#
# COMPACT_ATOMS: atom_id res chain seq x y z
N MET A 1 -4.40 -11.50 -57.66
CA MET A 1 -3.55 -11.03 -56.55
C MET A 1 -3.26 -12.19 -55.60
N LYS A 2 -1.99 -12.56 -55.37
CA LYS A 2 -1.63 -13.57 -54.37
C LYS A 2 -1.85 -12.97 -52.98
N LYS A 3 -2.77 -13.55 -52.19
CA LYS A 3 -2.96 -13.21 -50.77
C LYS A 3 -1.77 -13.76 -50.00
N TYR A 4 -0.88 -12.87 -49.56
CA TYR A 4 0.15 -13.23 -48.59
C TYR A 4 -0.47 -13.21 -47.20
N VAL A 5 -0.58 -14.38 -46.58
CA VAL A 5 -0.92 -14.51 -45.16
C VAL A 5 0.40 -14.57 -44.41
N LEU A 6 0.74 -13.50 -43.69
CA LEU A 6 1.82 -13.52 -42.71
C LEU A 6 1.43 -14.53 -41.62
N LYS A 7 2.04 -15.72 -41.65
CA LYS A 7 2.02 -16.62 -40.49
C LYS A 7 2.79 -15.90 -39.38
N ARG A 8 2.08 -15.33 -38.41
CA ARG A 8 2.71 -14.97 -37.14
C ARG A 8 3.31 -16.23 -36.57
N ASP A 9 4.59 -16.17 -36.26
CA ASP A 9 5.28 -17.25 -35.60
C ASP A 9 4.66 -17.47 -34.22
N GLN A 10 3.77 -18.47 -34.12
CA GLN A 10 3.16 -18.90 -32.86
C GLN A 10 4.16 -19.66 -31.97
N SER A 11 5.42 -19.82 -32.40
CA SER A 11 6.44 -20.61 -31.69
C SER A 11 7.26 -19.83 -30.65
N SER A 12 6.97 -18.55 -30.36
CA SER A 12 7.75 -17.76 -29.38
C SER A 12 7.28 -17.84 -27.91
N LEU A 13 6.29 -18.68 -27.62
CA LEU A 13 5.80 -18.96 -26.26
C LEU A 13 6.66 -19.93 -25.39
N PRO A 14 7.45 -20.89 -25.93
CA PRO A 14 8.18 -21.89 -25.11
C PRO A 14 9.39 -21.36 -24.33
N GLU A 15 10.28 -20.56 -24.93
CA GLU A 15 11.52 -20.13 -24.25
C GLU A 15 11.24 -19.19 -23.07
N ARG A 16 10.27 -18.28 -23.20
CA ARG A 16 9.96 -17.29 -22.16
C ARG A 16 9.34 -17.93 -20.92
N LEU A 17 8.36 -18.83 -21.10
CA LEU A 17 7.77 -19.57 -19.99
C LEU A 17 8.80 -20.47 -19.29
N THR A 18 9.75 -21.03 -20.05
CA THR A 18 10.85 -21.82 -19.51
C THR A 18 11.76 -20.96 -18.61
N ARG A 19 12.09 -19.73 -19.03
CA ARG A 19 12.84 -18.77 -18.19
C ARG A 19 12.14 -18.49 -16.86
N TYR A 20 10.85 -18.16 -16.91
CA TYR A 20 10.06 -17.90 -15.70
C TYR A 20 10.04 -19.11 -14.76
N LYS A 21 9.88 -20.32 -15.31
CA LYS A 21 9.85 -21.56 -14.53
C LYS A 21 11.21 -21.91 -13.90
N SER A 22 12.33 -21.48 -14.51
CA SER A 22 13.66 -21.66 -13.91
C SER A 22 13.98 -20.64 -12.81
N GLU A 23 13.36 -19.46 -12.83
CA GLU A 23 13.68 -18.36 -11.92
C GLU A 23 12.71 -18.22 -10.74
N LEU A 24 11.55 -18.87 -10.81
CA LEU A 24 10.47 -18.80 -9.82
C LEU A 24 10.15 -20.19 -9.31
N ASN A 25 9.73 -20.29 -8.05
CA ASN A 25 9.09 -21.53 -7.57
C ASN A 25 7.68 -21.68 -8.18
N ASP A 26 7.06 -22.83 -7.99
CA ASP A 26 5.74 -23.12 -8.56
C ASP A 26 4.65 -22.15 -8.07
N GLU A 27 4.71 -21.73 -6.79
CA GLU A 27 3.77 -20.76 -6.20
C GLU A 27 3.84 -19.39 -6.90
N GLN A 28 5.05 -18.84 -7.05
CA GLN A 28 5.29 -17.55 -7.71
C GLN A 28 5.02 -17.65 -9.22
N PHE A 29 5.40 -18.75 -9.87
CA PHE A 29 5.14 -18.98 -11.28
C PHE A 29 3.64 -18.99 -11.57
N ALA A 30 2.84 -19.65 -10.73
CA ALA A 30 1.39 -19.67 -10.84
C ALA A 30 0.77 -18.27 -10.73
N VAL A 31 1.24 -17.45 -9.79
CA VAL A 31 0.83 -16.04 -9.66
C VAL A 31 1.20 -15.24 -10.92
N VAL A 32 2.44 -15.36 -11.39
CA VAL A 32 2.96 -14.57 -12.51
C VAL A 32 2.26 -14.89 -13.81
N THR A 33 1.86 -16.15 -14.02
CA THR A 33 1.23 -16.64 -15.24
C THR A 33 -0.31 -16.72 -15.18
N ALA A 34 -0.91 -16.31 -14.05
CA ALA A 34 -2.35 -16.32 -13.86
C ALA A 34 -3.11 -15.58 -14.98
N GLN A 35 -4.32 -16.02 -15.30
CA GLN A 35 -5.13 -15.35 -16.31
C GLN A 35 -5.50 -13.93 -15.87
N PRO A 36 -5.77 -12.99 -16.80
CA PRO A 36 -6.28 -11.67 -16.45
C PRO A 36 -7.65 -11.76 -15.75
N LYS A 37 -7.64 -11.68 -14.42
CA LYS A 37 -8.79 -11.60 -13.51
C LYS A 37 -8.37 -10.91 -12.22
N ALA A 38 -9.35 -10.58 -11.37
CA ALA A 38 -9.07 -10.24 -9.99
C ALA A 38 -8.24 -11.35 -9.33
N THR A 39 -7.19 -10.98 -8.59
CA THR A 39 -6.24 -11.92 -8.01
C THR A 39 -5.83 -11.43 -6.63
N LEU A 40 -6.03 -12.26 -5.61
CA LEU A 40 -5.52 -12.06 -4.27
C LEU A 40 -4.32 -12.98 -4.05
N VAL A 41 -3.16 -12.39 -3.77
CA VAL A 41 -1.96 -13.13 -3.39
C VAL A 41 -1.70 -12.91 -1.90
N VAL A 42 -2.03 -13.92 -1.10
CA VAL A 42 -1.72 -13.95 0.33
C VAL A 42 -0.31 -14.47 0.48
N ALA A 43 0.62 -13.60 0.82
CA ALA A 43 2.03 -13.94 0.82
C ALA A 43 2.63 -13.70 2.19
N GLY A 44 3.26 -14.73 2.76
CA GLY A 44 3.92 -14.60 4.05
C GLY A 44 5.14 -13.67 4.03
N ALA A 45 5.61 -13.32 5.22
CA ALA A 45 6.91 -12.70 5.41
C ALA A 45 8.00 -13.45 4.63
N GLY A 46 8.82 -12.74 3.84
CA GLY A 46 10.00 -13.33 3.19
C GLY A 46 9.73 -14.33 2.05
N THR A 47 8.50 -14.40 1.53
CA THR A 47 8.12 -15.36 0.45
C THR A 47 8.30 -14.82 -0.96
N GLY A 48 8.79 -13.59 -1.10
CA GLY A 48 9.04 -12.96 -2.39
C GLY A 48 7.86 -12.21 -2.99
N LYS A 49 6.98 -11.60 -2.17
CA LYS A 49 5.92 -10.65 -2.58
C LYS A 49 6.33 -9.74 -3.74
N THR A 50 7.40 -8.97 -3.50
CA THR A 50 7.94 -8.03 -4.48
C THR A 50 8.49 -8.73 -5.73
N ARG A 51 9.04 -9.95 -5.59
CA ARG A 51 9.48 -10.74 -6.76
C ARG A 51 8.28 -11.11 -7.62
N ALA A 52 7.24 -11.69 -7.04
CA ALA A 52 6.02 -12.07 -7.74
C ALA A 52 5.37 -10.88 -8.49
N ILE A 53 5.21 -9.73 -7.83
CA ILE A 53 4.59 -8.55 -8.48
C ILE A 53 5.45 -7.99 -9.63
N THR A 54 6.78 -7.91 -9.46
CA THR A 54 7.68 -7.43 -10.54
C THR A 54 7.72 -8.38 -11.73
N TYR A 55 7.78 -9.68 -11.49
CA TYR A 55 7.74 -10.68 -12.55
C TYR A 55 6.38 -10.71 -13.25
N ARG A 56 5.28 -10.45 -12.53
CA ARG A 56 3.96 -10.30 -13.14
C ARG A 56 3.93 -9.11 -14.11
N VAL A 57 4.45 -7.95 -13.71
CA VAL A 57 4.52 -6.78 -14.60
C VAL A 57 5.38 -7.09 -15.83
N ALA A 58 6.55 -7.70 -15.65
CA ALA A 58 7.42 -8.12 -16.75
C ALA A 58 6.69 -9.08 -17.71
N TYR A 59 6.02 -10.08 -17.16
CA TYR A 59 5.23 -11.04 -17.92
C TYR A 59 4.12 -10.36 -18.73
N LEU A 60 3.34 -9.44 -18.13
CA LEU A 60 2.28 -8.71 -18.83
C LEU A 60 2.81 -7.90 -20.02
N ILE A 61 3.95 -7.22 -19.84
CA ILE A 61 4.60 -6.47 -20.93
C ILE A 61 5.03 -7.40 -22.05
N GLU A 62 5.61 -8.56 -21.72
CA GLU A 62 6.05 -9.55 -22.70
C GLU A 62 4.89 -10.25 -23.42
N GLN A 63 3.71 -10.33 -22.79
CA GLN A 63 2.45 -10.74 -23.41
C GLN A 63 1.83 -9.65 -24.30
N GLY A 64 2.47 -8.48 -24.40
CA GLY A 64 2.06 -7.39 -25.30
C GLY A 64 1.18 -6.32 -24.65
N VAL A 65 1.02 -6.31 -23.33
CA VAL A 65 0.35 -5.21 -22.63
C VAL A 65 1.24 -3.96 -22.70
N ALA A 66 0.70 -2.88 -23.26
CA ALA A 66 1.41 -1.61 -23.32
C ALA A 66 1.69 -1.07 -21.90
N PRO A 67 2.93 -0.63 -21.57
CA PRO A 67 3.29 -0.18 -20.22
C PRO A 67 2.35 0.89 -19.62
N GLN A 68 1.83 1.82 -20.43
CA GLN A 68 0.89 2.87 -19.99
C GLN A 68 -0.46 2.33 -19.48
N ARG A 69 -0.79 1.08 -19.83
CA ARG A 69 -2.01 0.39 -19.41
C ARG A 69 -1.85 -0.39 -18.10
N ILE A 70 -0.68 -0.29 -17.47
CA ILE A 70 -0.34 -0.94 -16.20
C ILE A 70 -0.19 0.14 -15.12
N LEU A 71 -0.92 -0.03 -14.02
CA LEU A 71 -0.77 0.74 -12.80
C LEU A 71 -0.13 -0.15 -11.73
N LEU A 72 0.92 0.35 -11.08
CA LEU A 72 1.65 -0.32 -10.00
C LEU A 72 1.68 0.58 -8.76
N ALA A 73 0.81 0.30 -7.79
CA ALA A 73 0.68 1.03 -6.54
C ALA A 73 1.44 0.34 -5.40
N THR A 74 2.11 1.14 -4.56
CA THR A 74 2.91 0.70 -3.41
C THR A 74 2.80 1.74 -2.28
N PHE A 75 3.31 1.44 -1.08
CA PHE A 75 3.27 2.40 0.03
C PHE A 75 4.43 3.38 0.08
N THR A 76 5.59 3.06 -0.51
CA THR A 76 6.77 3.92 -0.45
C THR A 76 7.33 4.23 -1.83
N ASN A 77 7.84 5.46 -1.98
CA ASN A 77 8.52 5.88 -3.21
C ASN A 77 9.74 5.02 -3.53
N ARG A 78 10.47 4.57 -2.49
CA ARG A 78 11.63 3.68 -2.64
C ARG A 78 11.22 2.32 -3.22
N ALA A 79 10.17 1.70 -2.66
CA ALA A 79 9.67 0.41 -3.13
C ALA A 79 9.20 0.48 -4.59
N SER A 80 8.43 1.51 -4.96
CA SER A 80 8.02 1.73 -6.35
C SER A 80 9.21 1.85 -7.30
N ARG A 81 10.22 2.68 -6.98
CA ARG A 81 11.41 2.85 -7.83
C ARG A 81 12.23 1.56 -7.94
N GLU A 82 12.34 0.79 -6.87
CA GLU A 82 13.02 -0.51 -6.88
C GLU A 82 12.28 -1.52 -7.75
N MET A 83 10.96 -1.61 -7.63
CA MET A 83 10.13 -2.49 -8.46
C MET A 83 10.24 -2.14 -9.94
N LEU A 84 10.13 -0.86 -10.31
CA LEU A 84 10.26 -0.43 -11.70
C LEU A 84 11.66 -0.74 -12.27
N ARG A 85 12.74 -0.52 -11.50
CA ARG A 85 14.10 -0.90 -11.92
C ARG A 85 14.24 -2.41 -12.14
N ARG A 86 13.63 -3.23 -11.29
CA ARG A 86 13.59 -4.68 -11.48
C ARG A 86 12.85 -5.08 -12.75
N VAL A 87 11.69 -4.48 -13.02
CA VAL A 87 10.92 -4.73 -14.25
C VAL A 87 11.73 -4.34 -15.49
N GLU A 88 12.42 -3.20 -15.45
CA GLU A 88 13.30 -2.74 -16.54
C GLU A 88 14.44 -3.74 -16.79
N SER A 89 15.09 -4.21 -15.72
CA SER A 89 16.15 -5.23 -15.81
C SER A 89 15.65 -6.57 -16.37
N LEU A 90 14.44 -7.00 -16.01
CA LEU A 90 13.87 -8.28 -16.45
C LEU A 90 13.43 -8.26 -17.93
N THR A 91 12.88 -7.13 -18.38
CA THR A 91 12.30 -7.00 -19.72
C THR A 91 13.26 -6.43 -20.76
N GLY A 92 14.33 -5.75 -20.32
CA GLY A 92 15.17 -4.93 -21.21
C GLY A 92 14.40 -3.79 -21.89
N ASN A 93 13.17 -3.50 -21.45
CA ASN A 93 12.28 -2.59 -22.14
C ASN A 93 12.50 -1.16 -21.65
N GLN A 94 13.02 -0.31 -22.52
CA GLN A 94 13.25 1.10 -22.23
C GLN A 94 11.96 1.89 -21.95
N ASN A 95 10.78 1.35 -22.27
CA ASN A 95 9.48 1.99 -22.01
C ASN A 95 8.91 1.69 -20.61
N VAL A 96 9.64 1.07 -19.69
CA VAL A 96 9.14 0.83 -18.32
C VAL A 96 8.79 2.14 -17.57
N HIS A 97 9.44 3.25 -17.90
CA HIS A 97 9.11 4.58 -17.35
C HIS A 97 7.67 5.05 -17.67
N LYS A 98 6.99 4.42 -18.63
CA LYS A 98 5.59 4.71 -19.00
C LYS A 98 4.56 4.02 -18.10
N ILE A 99 4.97 3.07 -17.26
CA ILE A 99 4.12 2.45 -16.25
C ILE A 99 3.71 3.50 -15.23
N TRP A 100 2.44 3.48 -14.82
CA TRP A 100 1.96 4.30 -13.72
C TRP A 100 2.39 3.69 -12.39
N GLY A 101 3.68 3.83 -12.07
CA GLY A 101 4.29 3.31 -10.85
C GLY A 101 4.46 4.38 -9.79
N GLY A 102 3.95 4.16 -8.59
CA GLY A 102 4.11 5.10 -7.49
C GLY A 102 3.42 4.70 -6.20
N THR A 103 3.36 5.68 -5.29
CA THR A 103 2.42 5.64 -4.16
C THR A 103 1.03 6.05 -4.63
N PHE A 104 -0.01 5.71 -3.85
CA PHE A 104 -1.37 6.19 -4.09
C PHE A 104 -1.42 7.72 -4.24
N HIS A 105 -0.74 8.45 -3.36
CA HIS A 105 -0.62 9.91 -3.41
C HIS A 105 0.02 10.42 -4.70
N ARG A 106 1.10 9.77 -5.17
CA ARG A 106 1.74 10.14 -6.44
C ARG A 106 0.80 9.93 -7.62
N ILE A 107 0.11 8.80 -7.65
CA ILE A 107 -0.86 8.46 -8.70
C ILE A 107 -2.01 9.46 -8.70
N ALA A 108 -2.54 9.79 -7.51
CA ALA A 108 -3.58 10.79 -7.35
C ALA A 108 -3.14 12.18 -7.82
N ASN A 109 -1.96 12.64 -7.39
CA ASN A 109 -1.39 13.91 -7.85
C ASN A 109 -1.26 13.93 -9.38
N LEU A 110 -0.78 12.85 -10.02
CA LEU A 110 -0.66 12.79 -11.49
C LEU A 110 -2.01 12.98 -12.21
N MET A 111 -3.09 12.39 -11.70
CA MET A 111 -4.44 12.54 -12.27
C MET A 111 -5.01 13.93 -11.95
N LEU A 112 -4.87 14.39 -10.72
CA LEU A 112 -5.35 15.69 -10.27
C LEU A 112 -4.66 16.83 -11.03
N ARG A 113 -3.35 16.77 -11.30
CA ARG A 113 -2.66 17.79 -12.12
C ARG A 113 -3.28 17.96 -13.50
N ARG A 114 -3.90 16.91 -14.05
CA ARG A 114 -4.57 16.94 -15.36
C ARG A 114 -6.01 17.43 -15.29
N HIS A 115 -6.69 17.25 -14.15
CA HIS A 115 -8.15 17.39 -14.07
C HIS A 115 -8.68 18.17 -12.86
N ALA A 116 -7.82 18.71 -12.00
CA ALA A 116 -8.21 19.43 -10.77
C ALA A 116 -9.18 20.59 -11.04
N VAL A 117 -9.08 21.24 -12.20
CA VAL A 117 -9.99 22.31 -12.65
C VAL A 117 -11.44 21.87 -12.64
N SER A 118 -11.72 20.63 -13.02
CA SER A 118 -13.08 20.10 -13.06
C SER A 118 -13.74 20.03 -11.68
N ILE A 119 -12.93 19.88 -10.62
CA ILE A 119 -13.40 19.81 -9.23
C ILE A 119 -13.13 21.12 -8.47
N GLY A 120 -12.81 22.21 -9.17
CA GLY A 120 -12.73 23.55 -8.58
C GLY A 120 -11.44 23.86 -7.83
N PHE A 121 -10.33 23.24 -8.25
CA PHE A 121 -8.95 23.63 -7.92
C PHE A 121 -8.21 24.00 -9.21
N GLU A 122 -7.14 24.78 -9.15
CA GLU A 122 -6.30 24.98 -10.34
C GLU A 122 -5.27 23.86 -10.47
N SER A 123 -4.75 23.57 -11.66
CA SER A 123 -3.78 22.48 -11.87
C SER A 123 -2.42 22.69 -11.19
N ASN A 124 -2.08 23.92 -10.80
CA ASN A 124 -0.84 24.33 -10.15
C ASN A 124 -0.93 24.40 -8.62
N TYR A 125 -1.92 23.75 -7.99
CA TYR A 125 -2.05 23.73 -6.52
C TYR A 125 -0.76 23.34 -5.78
N SER A 126 -0.57 23.88 -4.58
CA SER A 126 0.55 23.48 -3.71
C SER A 126 0.14 22.32 -2.80
N ILE A 127 1.10 21.46 -2.44
CA ILE A 127 0.87 20.34 -1.54
C ILE A 127 1.49 20.67 -0.18
N LEU A 128 0.67 20.73 0.87
CA LEU A 128 1.11 20.97 2.23
C LEU A 128 1.69 19.69 2.82
N ASP A 129 2.84 19.81 3.50
CA ASP A 129 3.32 18.74 4.34
C ASP A 129 2.58 18.72 5.69
N THR A 130 3.01 17.86 6.62
CA THR A 130 2.33 17.71 7.91
C THR A 130 2.46 18.95 8.79
N GLU A 131 3.60 19.62 8.76
CA GLU A 131 3.88 20.81 9.56
C GLU A 131 3.12 22.01 8.98
N ASP A 132 3.20 22.23 7.66
CA ASP A 132 2.46 23.27 6.96
C ASP A 132 0.93 23.13 7.15
N ALA A 133 0.41 21.89 7.10
CA ALA A 133 -1.00 21.63 7.35
C ALA A 133 -1.40 21.91 8.80
N ASN A 134 -0.50 21.67 9.77
CA ASN A 134 -0.73 21.98 11.18
C ASN A 134 -0.82 23.49 11.41
N ASP A 135 0.12 24.23 10.85
CA ASP A 135 0.16 25.69 10.91
C ASP A 135 -1.10 26.27 10.27
N PHE A 136 -1.54 25.70 9.14
CA PHE A 136 -2.75 26.17 8.48
C PHE A 136 -4.01 25.89 9.31
N ILE A 137 -4.09 24.74 9.98
CA ILE A 137 -5.20 24.46 10.92
C ILE A 137 -5.17 25.45 12.08
N SER A 138 -3.99 25.82 12.60
CA SER A 138 -3.89 26.84 13.66
C SER A 138 -4.50 28.18 13.23
N VAL A 139 -4.22 28.62 12.00
CA VAL A 139 -4.85 29.82 11.42
C VAL A 139 -6.38 29.67 11.32
N CYS A 140 -6.88 28.48 10.95
CA CYS A 140 -8.32 28.22 10.87
C CYS A 140 -9.00 28.22 12.24
N ILE A 141 -8.31 27.79 13.31
CA ILE A 141 -8.82 27.86 14.69
C ILE A 141 -8.97 29.33 15.12
N GLU A 142 -7.97 30.16 14.82
CA GLU A 142 -8.00 31.60 15.11
C GLU A 142 -9.16 32.28 14.35
N GLU A 143 -9.32 31.96 13.07
CA GLU A 143 -10.40 32.49 12.23
C GLU A 143 -11.80 32.08 12.73
N ALA A 144 -11.94 30.86 13.26
CA ALA A 144 -13.18 30.38 13.85
C ALA A 144 -13.59 31.15 15.13
N ALA A 145 -12.72 32.05 15.64
CA ALA A 145 -12.92 32.84 16.84
C ALA A 145 -13.31 31.99 18.07
N ILE A 146 -12.74 30.78 18.16
CA ILE A 146 -12.99 29.86 19.27
C ILE A 146 -12.11 30.25 20.45
N ASP A 147 -12.71 30.46 21.62
CA ASP A 147 -11.96 30.60 22.87
C ASP A 147 -11.26 29.27 23.22
N THR A 148 -9.98 29.18 22.89
CA THR A 148 -9.17 27.97 23.08
C THR A 148 -8.82 27.71 24.54
N THR A 149 -8.67 28.76 25.34
CA THR A 149 -8.17 28.68 26.73
C THR A 149 -9.30 28.33 27.69
N ALA A 150 -10.45 29.01 27.59
CA ALA A 150 -11.58 28.74 28.48
C ALA A 150 -12.20 27.36 28.20
N LYS A 151 -12.16 26.90 26.95
CA LYS A 151 -12.78 25.64 26.53
C LYS A 151 -11.84 24.44 26.51
N ARG A 152 -10.54 24.63 26.84
CA ARG A 152 -9.49 23.61 26.66
C ARG A 152 -9.57 22.97 25.26
N PHE A 153 -9.66 23.81 24.25
CA PHE A 153 -9.86 23.37 22.87
C PHE A 153 -8.63 22.57 22.38
N PRO A 154 -8.80 21.56 21.50
CA PRO A 154 -7.69 20.77 21.02
C PRO A 154 -6.67 21.62 20.27
N LYS A 155 -5.38 21.25 20.40
CA LYS A 155 -4.32 21.82 19.56
C LYS A 155 -4.52 21.44 18.09
N ALA A 156 -3.95 22.22 17.17
CA ALA A 156 -4.06 21.98 15.73
C ALA A 156 -3.62 20.56 15.32
N GLU A 157 -2.56 20.02 15.92
CA GLU A 157 -2.12 18.63 15.70
C GLU A 157 -3.20 17.60 16.03
N VAL A 158 -3.97 17.85 17.08
CA VAL A 158 -5.04 16.92 17.47
C VAL A 158 -6.22 17.02 16.50
N ILE A 159 -6.56 18.24 16.05
CA ILE A 159 -7.60 18.44 15.03
C ILE A 159 -7.17 17.79 13.71
N GLN A 160 -5.92 17.98 13.28
CA GLN A 160 -5.34 17.34 12.10
C GLN A 160 -5.47 15.82 12.18
N ASN A 161 -5.12 15.22 13.32
CA ASN A 161 -5.26 13.78 13.54
C ASN A 161 -6.72 13.31 13.50
N ILE A 162 -7.65 14.07 14.06
CA ILE A 162 -9.10 13.76 14.01
C ILE A 162 -9.60 13.79 12.57
N ILE A 163 -9.33 14.86 11.83
CA ILE A 163 -9.75 15.03 10.43
C ILE A 163 -9.11 13.95 9.55
N SER A 164 -7.80 13.74 9.68
CA SER A 164 -7.08 12.74 8.90
C SER A 164 -7.62 11.34 9.17
N TYR A 165 -7.87 10.97 10.43
CA TYR A 165 -8.43 9.66 10.76
C TYR A 165 -9.85 9.49 10.21
N ALA A 166 -10.71 10.51 10.30
CA ALA A 166 -12.04 10.49 9.71
C ALA A 166 -12.00 10.25 8.20
N ASN A 167 -11.14 10.99 7.50
CA ASN A 167 -10.94 10.87 6.04
C ASN A 167 -10.42 9.49 5.63
N ASN A 168 -9.42 8.96 6.35
CA ASN A 168 -8.81 7.67 6.04
C ASN A 168 -9.75 6.49 6.34
N THR A 169 -10.66 6.63 7.31
CA THR A 169 -11.62 5.58 7.69
C THR A 169 -13.00 5.70 7.03
N ASP A 170 -13.27 6.79 6.30
CA ASP A 170 -14.60 7.11 5.74
C ASP A 170 -15.69 7.16 6.85
N LEU A 171 -15.30 7.61 8.05
CA LEU A 171 -16.19 7.77 9.20
C LEU A 171 -16.54 9.24 9.42
N PRO A 172 -17.79 9.55 9.82
CA PRO A 172 -18.13 10.90 10.29
C PRO A 172 -17.22 11.31 11.45
N ILE A 173 -16.77 12.56 11.44
CA ILE A 173 -15.84 13.12 12.43
C ILE A 173 -16.38 12.99 13.86
N GLU A 174 -17.71 13.04 14.04
CA GLU A 174 -18.39 12.83 15.32
C GLU A 174 -18.10 11.44 15.89
N ASN A 175 -18.14 10.41 15.05
CA ASN A 175 -17.89 9.03 15.48
C ASN A 175 -16.41 8.84 15.87
N VAL A 176 -15.50 9.50 15.15
CA VAL A 176 -14.06 9.50 15.48
C VAL A 176 -13.83 10.18 16.83
N ILE A 177 -14.47 11.31 17.08
CA ILE A 177 -14.37 12.03 18.35
C ILE A 177 -14.90 11.15 19.49
N ILE A 178 -16.12 10.62 19.39
CA ILE A 178 -16.71 9.78 20.44
C ILE A 178 -15.85 8.54 20.73
N GLY A 179 -15.34 7.88 19.69
CA GLY A 179 -14.59 6.63 19.84
C GLY A 179 -13.15 6.80 20.33
N LYS A 180 -12.45 7.86 19.90
CA LYS A 180 -10.99 7.99 20.06
C LYS A 180 -10.57 9.23 20.86
N TYR A 181 -11.42 10.26 20.88
CA TYR A 181 -11.19 11.53 21.58
C TYR A 181 -12.42 11.95 22.43
N PRO A 182 -12.97 11.07 23.29
CA PRO A 182 -14.26 11.30 23.97
C PRO A 182 -14.28 12.57 24.83
N TYR A 183 -13.12 13.01 25.31
CA TYR A 183 -12.94 14.26 26.05
C TYR A 183 -13.25 15.53 25.23
N PHE A 184 -13.38 15.43 23.90
CA PHE A 184 -13.77 16.53 23.02
C PHE A 184 -15.20 16.42 22.47
N GLU A 185 -16.01 15.49 22.94
CA GLU A 185 -17.41 15.31 22.48
C GLU A 185 -18.23 16.61 22.61
N MET A 186 -18.07 17.34 23.72
CA MET A 186 -18.75 18.63 23.93
C MET A 186 -18.29 19.73 22.97
N LEU A 187 -17.16 19.53 22.27
CA LEU A 187 -16.55 20.47 21.32
C LEU A 187 -16.75 20.04 19.86
N THR A 188 -17.51 18.97 19.59
CA THR A 188 -17.68 18.41 18.25
C THR A 188 -18.15 19.43 17.23
N GLN A 189 -19.12 20.29 17.56
CA GLN A 189 -19.62 21.30 16.61
C GLN A 189 -18.56 22.36 16.26
N GLN A 190 -17.73 22.74 17.24
CA GLN A 190 -16.63 23.67 17.03
C GLN A 190 -15.53 23.03 16.18
N ILE A 191 -15.19 21.76 16.44
CA ILE A 191 -14.21 21.01 15.63
C ILE A 191 -14.69 20.90 14.17
N LYS A 192 -15.96 20.55 13.95
CA LYS A 192 -16.58 20.54 12.61
C LYS A 192 -16.53 21.91 11.93
N TYR A 193 -16.70 22.97 12.70
CA TYR A 193 -16.62 24.31 12.14
C TYR A 193 -15.21 24.66 11.67
N VAL A 194 -14.18 24.30 12.45
CA VAL A 194 -12.76 24.43 12.05
C VAL A 194 -12.46 23.59 10.81
N GLU A 195 -12.92 22.34 10.77
CA GLU A 195 -12.78 21.47 9.58
C GLU A 195 -13.38 22.12 8.33
N ARG A 196 -14.60 22.68 8.44
CA ARG A 196 -15.25 23.38 7.32
C ARG A 196 -14.41 24.55 6.83
N ILE A 197 -13.96 25.42 7.74
CA ILE A 197 -13.08 26.55 7.39
C ILE A 197 -11.82 26.03 6.72
N TYR A 198 -11.18 24.99 7.27
CA TYR A 198 -9.97 24.40 6.72
C TYR A 198 -10.17 23.93 5.27
N VAL A 199 -11.26 23.20 4.98
CA VAL A 199 -11.58 22.75 3.63
C VAL A 199 -11.85 23.92 2.68
N GLU A 200 -12.60 24.93 3.11
CA GLU A 200 -12.91 26.12 2.32
C GLU A 200 -11.63 26.92 1.99
N ARG A 201 -10.81 27.20 3.01
CA ARG A 201 -9.56 27.96 2.87
C ARG A 201 -8.52 27.23 2.03
N LYS A 202 -8.44 25.90 2.12
CA LYS A 202 -7.58 25.09 1.22
C LYS A 202 -7.94 25.30 -0.25
N ARG A 203 -9.24 25.32 -0.56
CA ARG A 203 -9.73 25.56 -1.93
C ARG A 203 -9.45 26.99 -2.40
N GLU A 204 -9.76 27.99 -1.57
CA GLU A 204 -9.51 29.41 -1.90
C GLU A 204 -8.03 29.71 -2.17
N ARG A 205 -7.13 29.11 -1.39
CA ARG A 205 -5.68 29.27 -1.53
C ARG A 205 -5.06 28.33 -2.57
N ASN A 206 -5.88 27.49 -3.20
CA ASN A 206 -5.42 26.50 -4.17
C ASN A 206 -4.30 25.60 -3.60
N VAL A 207 -4.55 25.03 -2.42
CA VAL A 207 -3.64 24.11 -1.73
C VAL A 207 -4.36 22.81 -1.36
N MET A 208 -3.62 21.71 -1.28
CA MET A 208 -4.10 20.39 -0.86
C MET A 208 -3.12 19.81 0.16
N ASP A 209 -3.60 19.08 1.15
CA ASP A 209 -2.74 18.21 1.97
C ASP A 209 -2.65 16.80 1.35
N TYR A 210 -2.00 15.86 2.05
CA TYR A 210 -1.88 14.48 1.57
C TYR A 210 -3.22 13.74 1.49
N ASP A 211 -4.11 13.94 2.47
CA ASP A 211 -5.41 13.25 2.49
C ASP A 211 -6.31 13.76 1.36
N ASP A 212 -6.26 15.07 1.09
CA ASP A 212 -6.95 15.71 -0.02
C ASP A 212 -6.61 15.09 -1.37
N LEU A 213 -5.37 14.65 -1.59
CA LEU A 213 -5.00 14.04 -2.87
C LEU A 213 -5.87 12.81 -3.14
N LEU A 214 -6.10 11.98 -2.12
CA LEU A 214 -6.91 10.77 -2.26
C LEU A 214 -8.40 11.10 -2.28
N LEU A 215 -8.86 11.98 -1.38
CA LEU A 215 -10.27 12.40 -1.32
C LEU A 215 -10.70 13.06 -2.62
N ASN A 216 -9.92 14.01 -3.12
CA ASN A 216 -10.22 14.72 -4.36
C ASN A 216 -10.07 13.80 -5.58
N LEU A 217 -9.19 12.80 -5.57
CA LEU A 217 -9.17 11.78 -6.62
C LEU A 217 -10.47 10.95 -6.61
N LYS A 218 -10.91 10.45 -5.44
CA LYS A 218 -12.19 9.74 -5.33
C LYS A 218 -13.35 10.63 -5.80
N ARG A 219 -13.37 11.89 -5.36
CA ARG A 219 -14.37 12.89 -5.78
C ARG A 219 -14.37 13.10 -7.29
N LEU A 220 -13.19 13.28 -7.89
CA LEU A 220 -13.01 13.40 -9.34
C LEU A 220 -13.62 12.22 -10.09
N LEU A 221 -13.31 10.99 -9.65
CA LEU A 221 -13.78 9.77 -10.30
C LEU A 221 -15.29 9.54 -10.13
N ILE A 222 -15.90 10.05 -9.05
CA ILE A 222 -17.35 9.90 -8.81
C ILE A 222 -18.15 11.02 -9.49
N GLU A 223 -17.73 12.28 -9.33
CA GLU A 223 -18.49 13.45 -9.77
C GLU A 223 -18.31 13.76 -11.27
N LYS A 224 -17.24 13.26 -11.90
CA LYS A 224 -16.92 13.54 -13.31
C LYS A 224 -17.06 12.27 -14.15
N PRO A 225 -18.28 11.97 -14.64
CA PRO A 225 -18.55 10.75 -15.40
C PRO A 225 -17.78 10.67 -16.73
N GLU A 226 -17.25 11.80 -17.23
CA GLU A 226 -16.39 11.85 -18.40
C GLU A 226 -14.94 11.44 -18.13
N ILE A 227 -14.50 11.45 -16.86
CA ILE A 227 -13.10 11.20 -16.48
C ILE A 227 -12.87 9.76 -16.06
N ALA A 228 -13.73 9.19 -15.21
CA ALA A 228 -13.55 7.83 -14.72
C ALA A 228 -13.45 6.77 -15.84
N PRO A 229 -14.28 6.79 -16.90
CA PRO A 229 -14.16 5.83 -18.00
C PRO A 229 -12.85 5.92 -18.77
N LEU A 230 -12.22 7.10 -18.85
CA LEU A 230 -10.91 7.27 -19.51
C LEU A 230 -9.84 6.47 -18.79
N TYR A 231 -9.78 6.59 -17.45
CA TYR A 231 -8.82 5.86 -16.64
C TYR A 231 -9.17 4.38 -16.50
N ALA A 232 -10.45 4.05 -16.38
CA ALA A 232 -10.90 2.66 -16.38
C ALA A 232 -10.59 1.95 -17.71
N ASP A 233 -10.66 2.65 -18.85
CA ASP A 233 -10.19 2.09 -20.12
C ASP A 233 -8.67 1.98 -20.22
N GLN A 234 -7.97 3.01 -19.74
CA GLN A 234 -6.52 3.07 -19.77
C GLN A 234 -5.90 1.93 -18.96
N PHE A 235 -6.30 1.74 -17.70
CA PHE A 235 -5.69 0.75 -16.80
C PHE A 235 -6.28 -0.63 -17.03
N GLN A 236 -5.68 -1.35 -17.97
CA GLN A 236 -6.00 -2.74 -18.22
C GLN A 236 -5.59 -3.65 -17.06
N HIS A 237 -4.51 -3.32 -16.35
CA HIS A 237 -4.03 -4.06 -15.18
C HIS A 237 -3.66 -3.10 -14.05
N ILE A 238 -4.17 -3.41 -12.85
CA ILE A 238 -3.86 -2.70 -11.61
C ILE A 238 -3.20 -3.69 -10.66
N LEU A 239 -1.97 -3.38 -10.25
CA LEU A 239 -1.21 -4.19 -9.30
C LEU A 239 -0.93 -3.37 -8.06
N VAL A 240 -1.21 -3.94 -6.89
CA VAL A 240 -1.07 -3.26 -5.61
C VAL A 240 -0.25 -4.11 -4.66
N ASP A 241 0.86 -3.57 -4.18
CA ASP A 241 1.69 -4.19 -3.14
C ASP A 241 1.30 -3.69 -1.74
N GLU A 242 1.60 -4.51 -0.72
CA GLU A 242 1.26 -4.28 0.69
C GLU A 242 -0.21 -3.92 0.92
N TYR A 243 -1.13 -4.66 0.28
CA TYR A 243 -2.56 -4.35 0.29
C TYR A 243 -3.19 -4.40 1.69
N GLN A 244 -2.59 -5.11 2.64
CA GLN A 244 -3.04 -5.14 4.04
C GLN A 244 -2.96 -3.79 4.76
N ASP A 245 -2.17 -2.85 4.21
CA ASP A 245 -1.99 -1.51 4.79
C ASP A 245 -2.92 -0.47 4.15
N THR A 246 -3.78 -0.90 3.21
CA THR A 246 -4.72 0.00 2.55
C THR A 246 -5.86 0.42 3.46
N ASN A 247 -6.24 1.69 3.37
CA ASN A 247 -7.45 2.20 3.98
C ASN A 247 -8.66 2.05 3.02
N ARG A 248 -9.87 2.33 3.50
CA ARG A 248 -11.09 2.20 2.69
C ARG A 248 -11.09 3.10 1.45
N LEU A 249 -10.62 4.34 1.59
CA LEU A 249 -10.52 5.32 0.53
C LEU A 249 -9.66 4.82 -0.66
N GLN A 250 -8.51 4.23 -0.37
CA GLN A 250 -7.59 3.67 -1.37
C GLN A 250 -8.21 2.47 -2.08
N ALA A 251 -8.90 1.59 -1.35
CA ALA A 251 -9.58 0.45 -1.93
C ALA A 251 -10.74 0.89 -2.87
N ASP A 252 -11.50 1.92 -2.49
CA ASP A 252 -12.55 2.50 -3.35
C ASP A 252 -12.00 3.12 -4.63
N ILE A 253 -10.85 3.81 -4.55
CA ILE A 253 -10.17 4.36 -5.73
C ILE A 253 -9.76 3.23 -6.68
N ILE A 254 -9.23 2.12 -6.16
CA ILE A 254 -8.85 0.96 -6.99
C ILE A 254 -10.07 0.43 -7.74
N ASP A 255 -11.21 0.27 -7.06
CA ASP A 255 -12.45 -0.21 -7.68
C ASP A 255 -12.94 0.70 -8.80
N LEU A 256 -12.93 2.02 -8.58
CA LEU A 256 -13.33 3.00 -9.58
C LEU A 256 -12.42 2.93 -10.82
N LEU A 257 -11.11 2.78 -10.62
CA LEU A 257 -10.14 2.62 -11.69
C LEU A 257 -10.24 1.25 -12.37
N ALA A 258 -10.67 0.21 -11.66
CA ALA A 258 -10.80 -1.15 -12.17
C ALA A 258 -12.13 -1.45 -12.85
N ALA A 259 -13.09 -0.50 -12.82
CA ALA A 259 -14.49 -0.73 -13.17
C ALA A 259 -14.72 -1.40 -14.55
N LYS A 260 -13.84 -1.17 -15.53
CA LYS A 260 -13.94 -1.75 -16.87
C LYS A 260 -13.32 -3.14 -16.99
N HIS A 261 -12.04 -3.29 -16.62
CA HIS A 261 -11.28 -4.51 -16.90
C HIS A 261 -11.24 -5.50 -15.73
N ARG A 262 -11.38 -5.02 -14.49
CA ARG A 262 -11.35 -5.82 -13.26
C ARG A 262 -10.12 -6.73 -13.08
N ASN A 263 -9.04 -6.50 -13.83
CA ASN A 263 -7.77 -7.21 -13.67
C ASN A 263 -6.94 -6.58 -12.55
N VAL A 264 -7.44 -6.69 -11.32
CA VAL A 264 -6.79 -6.19 -10.12
C VAL A 264 -6.02 -7.32 -9.45
N MET A 265 -4.70 -7.18 -9.33
CA MET A 265 -3.88 -8.08 -8.53
C MET A 265 -3.42 -7.37 -7.27
N VAL A 266 -3.85 -7.86 -6.11
CA VAL A 266 -3.39 -7.38 -4.81
C VAL A 266 -2.46 -8.40 -4.18
N VAL A 267 -1.36 -7.91 -3.62
CA VAL A 267 -0.39 -8.72 -2.88
C VAL A 267 -0.31 -8.18 -1.46
N GLY A 268 -0.37 -9.04 -0.47
CA GLY A 268 -0.25 -8.63 0.91
C GLY A 268 -0.09 -9.78 1.89
N ASP A 269 0.24 -9.45 3.13
CA ASP A 269 0.25 -10.37 4.25
C ASP A 269 -0.74 -9.90 5.30
N ASP A 270 -1.85 -10.60 5.45
CA ASP A 270 -2.89 -10.28 6.44
C ASP A 270 -2.35 -10.32 7.89
N ALA A 271 -1.27 -11.09 8.13
CA ALA A 271 -0.59 -11.15 9.43
C ALA A 271 0.33 -9.94 9.70
N GLN A 272 0.57 -9.07 8.71
CA GLN A 272 1.46 -7.90 8.81
C GLN A 272 0.72 -6.57 8.84
N SER A 273 -0.61 -6.56 8.93
CA SER A 273 -1.38 -5.31 9.04
C SER A 273 -1.20 -4.69 10.44
N ILE A 274 -0.27 -3.73 10.54
CA ILE A 274 0.10 -3.06 11.81
C ILE A 274 -0.23 -1.56 11.82
N PHE A 275 -0.82 -1.02 10.75
CA PHE A 275 -1.14 0.40 10.60
C PHE A 275 -2.62 0.75 10.88
N ALA A 276 -3.36 -0.09 11.61
CA ALA A 276 -4.76 0.15 11.95
C ALA A 276 -4.99 1.51 12.66
N TRP A 277 -4.00 1.99 13.42
CA TRP A 277 -4.04 3.30 14.07
C TRP A 277 -4.07 4.48 13.09
N ARG A 278 -3.59 4.29 11.85
CA ARG A 278 -3.65 5.24 10.72
C ARG A 278 -4.90 5.06 9.84
N GLY A 279 -5.80 4.15 10.20
CA GLY A 279 -6.99 3.83 9.42
C GLY A 279 -6.77 2.77 8.33
N ALA A 280 -5.64 2.06 8.34
CA ALA A 280 -5.51 0.85 7.53
C ALA A 280 -6.59 -0.16 7.96
N GLU A 281 -7.27 -0.73 6.99
CA GLU A 281 -8.43 -1.57 7.24
C GLU A 281 -8.11 -3.01 6.83
N PHE A 282 -7.84 -3.85 7.83
CA PHE A 282 -7.56 -5.27 7.62
C PHE A 282 -8.67 -5.97 6.82
N THR A 283 -9.92 -5.52 6.95
CA THR A 283 -11.02 -6.09 6.17
C THR A 283 -10.86 -5.88 4.67
N ASN A 284 -10.08 -4.90 4.18
CA ASN A 284 -9.83 -4.74 2.75
C ASN A 284 -9.18 -5.97 2.11
N ILE A 285 -8.11 -6.51 2.72
CA ILE A 285 -7.47 -7.72 2.22
C ILE A 285 -8.30 -8.96 2.53
N TYR A 286 -8.90 -9.03 3.73
CA TYR A 286 -9.66 -10.20 4.17
C TYR A 286 -10.97 -10.39 3.38
N GLU A 287 -11.63 -9.30 3.01
CA GLU A 287 -12.90 -9.29 2.27
C GLU A 287 -12.71 -9.06 0.77
N PHE A 288 -11.48 -9.02 0.28
CA PHE A 288 -11.21 -8.93 -1.17
C PHE A 288 -11.97 -9.99 -1.99
N PRO A 289 -12.09 -11.27 -1.57
CA PRO A 289 -12.92 -12.25 -2.28
C PRO A 289 -14.43 -11.94 -2.27
N LYS A 290 -14.92 -11.15 -1.30
CA LYS A 290 -16.32 -10.66 -1.31
C LYS A 290 -16.47 -9.50 -2.30
N ARG A 291 -15.47 -8.63 -2.37
CA ARG A 291 -15.41 -7.46 -3.27
C ARG A 291 -15.22 -7.86 -4.74
N TYR A 292 -14.46 -8.93 -4.98
CA TYR A 292 -14.23 -9.55 -6.28
C TYR A 292 -14.55 -11.05 -6.19
N PRO A 293 -15.83 -11.46 -6.35
CA PRO A 293 -16.24 -12.87 -6.26
C PRO A 293 -15.55 -13.80 -7.27
N GLU A 294 -15.07 -13.24 -8.39
CA GLU A 294 -14.30 -13.94 -9.42
C GLU A 294 -12.81 -14.10 -9.09
N ALA A 295 -12.36 -13.61 -7.94
CA ALA A 295 -10.95 -13.51 -7.61
C ALA A 295 -10.27 -14.88 -7.48
N GLN A 296 -9.09 -14.98 -8.10
CA GLN A 296 -8.20 -16.11 -7.89
C GLN A 296 -7.40 -15.90 -6.61
N LEU A 297 -7.37 -16.90 -5.73
CA LEU A 297 -6.57 -16.89 -4.51
C LEU A 297 -5.28 -17.69 -4.70
N PHE A 298 -4.14 -17.04 -4.48
CA PHE A 298 -2.84 -17.70 -4.41
C PHE A 298 -2.21 -17.49 -3.04
N LYS A 299 -1.45 -18.48 -2.58
CA LYS A 299 -0.66 -18.39 -1.36
C LYS A 299 0.82 -18.50 -1.70
N LEU A 300 1.63 -17.61 -1.15
CA LEU A 300 3.08 -17.74 -1.15
C LEU A 300 3.51 -18.11 0.26
N GLU A 301 3.99 -19.34 0.43
CA GLU A 301 4.32 -19.97 1.72
C GLU A 301 5.81 -20.32 1.82
N THR A 302 6.48 -20.49 0.68
CA THR A 302 7.92 -20.74 0.62
C THR A 302 8.71 -19.50 1.03
N ASN A 303 9.40 -19.55 2.17
CA ASN A 303 10.19 -18.47 2.74
C ASN A 303 11.69 -18.60 2.41
N TYR A 304 12.28 -17.52 1.92
CA TYR A 304 13.69 -17.45 1.51
C TYR A 304 14.57 -16.69 2.50
N ARG A 305 13.99 -16.12 3.57
CA ARG A 305 14.67 -15.18 4.48
C ARG A 305 15.16 -15.85 5.75
N SER A 306 14.32 -16.63 6.39
CA SER A 306 14.49 -17.11 7.77
C SER A 306 14.75 -18.62 7.80
N THR A 307 15.33 -19.09 8.91
CA THR A 307 15.56 -20.52 9.15
C THR A 307 14.28 -21.22 9.65
N PRO A 308 14.21 -22.56 9.58
CA PRO A 308 13.06 -23.32 10.08
C PRO A 308 12.69 -23.01 11.53
N GLU A 309 13.66 -22.74 12.41
CA GLU A 309 13.42 -22.49 13.84
C GLU A 309 12.72 -21.16 14.09
N ILE A 310 13.15 -20.10 13.39
CA ILE A 310 12.51 -18.79 13.45
C ILE A 310 11.09 -18.87 12.87
N LEU A 311 10.92 -19.57 11.74
CA LEU A 311 9.59 -19.74 11.14
C LEU A 311 8.67 -20.61 11.99
N GLY A 312 9.19 -21.64 12.65
CA GLY A 312 8.43 -22.46 13.58
C GLY A 312 7.80 -21.63 14.68
N LEU A 313 8.57 -20.74 15.31
CA LEU A 313 8.05 -19.80 16.32
C LEU A 313 7.00 -18.86 15.73
N ALA A 314 7.25 -18.28 14.55
CA ALA A 314 6.30 -17.38 13.90
C ALA A 314 4.97 -18.07 13.54
N ASN A 315 5.03 -19.28 12.98
CA ASN A 315 3.86 -20.08 12.60
C ASN A 315 3.01 -20.47 13.82
N VAL A 316 3.64 -20.85 14.94
CA VAL A 316 2.91 -21.18 16.18
C VAL A 316 2.25 -19.94 16.76
N SER A 317 2.95 -18.81 16.80
CA SER A 317 2.42 -17.54 17.30
C SER A 317 1.18 -17.08 16.51
N ILE A 318 1.28 -17.07 15.17
CA ILE A 318 0.21 -16.53 14.32
C ILE A 318 -1.03 -17.44 14.26
N ALA A 319 -0.89 -18.74 14.55
CA ALA A 319 -1.99 -19.70 14.55
C ALA A 319 -3.11 -19.34 15.56
N HIS A 320 -2.83 -18.51 16.56
CA HIS A 320 -3.82 -18.05 17.54
C HIS A 320 -4.77 -16.96 17.01
N ASN A 321 -4.48 -16.36 15.85
CA ASN A 321 -5.37 -15.35 15.26
C ASN A 321 -6.65 -15.99 14.70
N LYS A 322 -7.81 -15.40 15.03
CA LYS A 322 -9.12 -15.92 14.59
C LYS A 322 -9.52 -15.48 13.18
N ARG A 323 -9.13 -14.26 12.78
CA ARG A 323 -9.44 -13.67 11.48
C ARG A 323 -8.14 -13.58 10.69
N GLN A 324 -7.90 -14.56 9.84
CA GLN A 324 -6.72 -14.63 8.99
C GLN A 324 -6.97 -15.54 7.79
N PHE A 325 -6.08 -15.46 6.80
CA PHE A 325 -5.92 -16.50 5.80
C PHE A 325 -4.92 -17.54 6.34
N PRO A 326 -5.37 -18.77 6.67
CA PRO A 326 -4.46 -19.78 7.20
C PRO A 326 -3.36 -20.08 6.20
N LYS A 327 -2.11 -19.98 6.65
CA LYS A 327 -0.92 -20.26 5.85
C LYS A 327 0.20 -20.82 6.73
N LEU A 328 1.04 -21.68 6.18
CA LEU A 328 2.16 -22.30 6.91
C LEU A 328 3.47 -21.99 6.20
N LEU A 329 4.31 -21.14 6.78
CA LEU A 329 5.56 -20.75 6.13
C LEU A 329 6.61 -21.85 6.22
N GLN A 330 7.25 -22.15 5.08
CA GLN A 330 8.26 -23.21 4.95
C GLN A 330 9.60 -22.61 4.54
N ALA A 331 10.67 -22.87 5.30
CA ALA A 331 12.00 -22.32 5.00
C ALA A 331 12.67 -23.10 3.87
N VAL A 332 13.26 -22.36 2.92
CA VAL A 332 14.23 -22.92 1.95
C VAL A 332 15.62 -23.04 2.56
N LYS A 333 15.96 -22.17 3.52
CA LYS A 333 17.24 -22.22 4.21
C LYS A 333 17.34 -23.49 5.05
N ALA A 334 18.54 -24.08 5.07
CA ALA A 334 18.84 -25.19 5.95
C ALA A 334 18.69 -24.77 7.44
N SER A 335 18.31 -25.74 8.26
CA SER A 335 18.35 -25.60 9.71
C SER A 335 19.76 -25.23 10.17
N ARG A 336 19.83 -24.36 11.18
CA ARG A 336 21.07 -24.04 11.88
C ARG A 336 21.18 -24.74 13.23
N ASP A 337 20.20 -25.58 13.57
CA ASP A 337 20.03 -26.21 14.88
C ASP A 337 20.15 -25.22 16.05
N PHE A 338 19.68 -23.98 15.83
CA PHE A 338 19.73 -22.89 16.79
C PHE A 338 18.35 -22.26 16.93
N LYS A 339 17.73 -22.45 18.09
CA LYS A 339 16.39 -21.94 18.38
C LYS A 339 16.43 -20.48 18.83
N PRO A 340 15.37 -19.69 18.57
CA PRO A 340 15.21 -18.38 19.18
C PRO A 340 15.33 -18.48 20.71
N ALA A 341 16.17 -17.64 21.31
CA ALA A 341 16.44 -17.62 22.74
C ALA A 341 15.54 -16.59 23.45
N LEU A 342 15.06 -16.95 24.64
CA LEU A 342 14.39 -16.04 25.57
C LEU A 342 15.29 -15.87 26.80
N VAL A 343 15.71 -14.63 27.08
CA VAL A 343 16.60 -14.31 28.20
C VAL A 343 15.85 -13.42 29.20
N PRO A 344 15.48 -13.93 30.38
CA PRO A 344 14.82 -13.13 31.40
C PRO A 344 15.83 -12.16 32.04
N CYS A 345 15.42 -10.89 32.19
CA CYS A 345 16.18 -9.84 32.86
C CYS A 345 15.38 -9.27 34.03
N SER A 346 16.05 -8.80 35.08
CA SER A 346 15.43 -8.18 36.27
C SER A 346 14.81 -6.82 35.98
N ASP A 347 15.43 -6.07 35.06
CA ASP A 347 15.08 -4.70 34.72
C ASP A 347 15.58 -4.33 33.32
N VAL A 348 15.25 -3.11 32.89
CA VAL A 348 15.61 -2.56 31.58
C VAL A 348 17.11 -2.32 31.45
N GLU A 349 17.80 -1.99 32.54
CA GLU A 349 19.25 -1.76 32.52
C GLU A 349 20.00 -3.06 32.25
N GLN A 350 19.65 -4.14 32.95
CA GLN A 350 20.21 -5.47 32.69
C GLN A 350 19.90 -5.94 31.27
N GLN A 351 18.69 -5.68 30.75
CA GLN A 351 18.34 -5.99 29.37
C GLN A 351 19.26 -5.26 28.37
N SER A 352 19.47 -3.95 28.55
CA SER A 352 20.36 -3.16 27.68
C SER A 352 21.80 -3.66 27.74
N VAL A 353 22.31 -3.96 28.95
CA VAL A 353 23.66 -4.51 29.13
C VAL A 353 23.78 -5.86 28.43
N PHE A 354 22.82 -6.77 28.61
CA PHE A 354 22.82 -8.08 27.96
C PHE A 354 22.86 -7.97 26.43
N VAL A 355 21.99 -7.13 25.84
CA VAL A 355 21.96 -6.92 24.39
C VAL A 355 23.28 -6.34 23.90
N ALA A 356 23.82 -5.31 24.56
CA ALA A 356 25.10 -4.71 24.18
C ALA A 356 26.26 -5.72 24.26
N SER A 357 26.34 -6.50 25.34
CA SER A 357 27.33 -7.56 25.49
C SER A 357 27.21 -8.60 24.38
N ARG A 358 26.00 -9.07 24.05
CA ARG A 358 25.82 -10.08 23.00
C ARG A 358 26.17 -9.55 21.61
N ILE A 359 25.93 -8.28 21.32
CA ILE A 359 26.37 -7.64 20.06
C ILE A 359 27.89 -7.64 19.96
N LEU A 360 28.59 -7.31 21.05
CA LEU A 360 30.06 -7.31 21.09
C LEU A 360 30.63 -8.72 20.94
N GLU A 361 30.03 -9.71 21.60
CA GLU A 361 30.41 -11.13 21.44
C GLU A 361 30.24 -11.59 19.99
N LEU A 362 29.09 -11.31 19.36
CA LEU A 362 28.84 -11.66 17.95
C LEU A 362 29.83 -11.00 17.00
N ARG A 363 30.22 -9.75 17.28
CA ARG A 363 31.27 -9.05 16.52
C ARG A 363 32.62 -9.73 16.68
N ASP A 364 32.99 -10.11 17.89
CA ASP A 364 34.26 -10.78 18.18
C ASP A 364 34.27 -12.22 17.59
N GLU A 365 33.11 -12.85 17.44
CA GLU A 365 32.88 -14.10 16.69
C GLU A 365 32.91 -13.90 15.15
N GLY A 366 33.04 -12.65 14.66
CA GLY A 366 33.19 -12.30 13.24
C GLY A 366 31.92 -11.86 12.51
N THR A 367 30.82 -11.60 13.22
CA THR A 367 29.59 -11.04 12.62
C THR A 367 29.75 -9.53 12.41
N ASN A 368 29.43 -9.02 11.22
CA ASN A 368 29.47 -7.57 11.00
C ASN A 368 28.36 -6.87 11.78
N LEU A 369 28.65 -5.68 12.33
CA LEU A 369 27.65 -4.91 13.08
C LEU A 369 26.44 -4.53 12.23
N GLU A 370 26.60 -4.37 10.92
CA GLU A 370 25.51 -4.07 9.98
C GLU A 370 24.54 -5.24 9.76
N ASP A 371 24.93 -6.46 10.13
CA ASP A 371 24.08 -7.66 10.08
C ASP A 371 23.24 -7.85 11.36
N ILE A 372 23.38 -6.95 12.34
CA ILE A 372 22.71 -6.99 13.64
C ILE A 372 21.71 -5.84 13.77
N ALA A 373 20.50 -6.15 14.26
CA ALA A 373 19.45 -5.17 14.55
C ALA A 373 18.89 -5.38 15.95
N VAL A 374 18.61 -4.27 16.66
CA VAL A 374 17.97 -4.23 17.99
C VAL A 374 16.60 -3.59 17.88
#